data_AF-A0AAE1GBI2-F1
#
_entry.id   AF-A0AAE1GBI2-F1
#
_cell.length_a   1.000
_cell.length_b   1.000
_cell.length_c   1.000
_cell.angle_alpha   90.00
_cell.angle_beta   90.00
_cell.angle_gamma   90.00
#
_symmetry.space_group_name_H-M   'P 1'
#
loop_
_entity.id
_entity.type
_entity.pdbx_description
1 polymer ?
#
loop_
_entity_poly.entity_id
_entity_poly.type
_entity_poly.pdbx_seq_one_letter_code
_entity_poly.pdbx_strand_id
1 'polypeptide(L)'
;MCKGDIVSSYIKSREEQNVVFPTIAYVGDGNNDFCPSIRLRERDLVFPRRGYSLYNILVRYEQKGFHLDAEVHPWDSGTDILEKLLPHYQTLNSNQVLPVPRIENSKDI
;
A
#
# COMPACT_ATOMS: atom_id res chain seq x y z
N MET A 1 10.20 -3.13 -15.10
CA MET A 1 9.14 -3.71 -14.24
C MET A 1 8.58 -2.60 -13.36
N CYS A 2 7.32 -2.22 -13.53
CA CYS A 2 6.69 -1.12 -12.79
C CYS A 2 5.92 -1.68 -11.60
N LYS A 3 6.34 -1.35 -10.36
CA LYS A 3 5.65 -1.81 -9.14
C LYS A 3 4.19 -1.35 -9.10
N GLY A 4 3.90 -0.16 -9.62
CA GLY A 4 2.53 0.36 -9.74
C GLY A 4 1.64 -0.55 -10.58
N ASP A 5 2.11 -0.98 -11.75
CA ASP A 5 1.33 -1.84 -12.64
C ASP A 5 1.12 -3.24 -12.05
N ILE A 6 2.11 -3.75 -11.31
CA ILE A 6 2.00 -5.03 -10.60
C ILE A 6 0.91 -4.94 -9.53
N VAL A 7 0.95 -3.91 -8.68
CA VAL A 7 -0.04 -3.73 -7.60
C VAL A 7 -1.45 -3.56 -8.19
N SER A 8 -1.62 -2.68 -9.19
CA SER A 8 -2.92 -2.46 -9.83
C SER A 8 -3.45 -3.73 -10.50
N SER A 9 -2.61 -4.47 -11.23
CA SER A 9 -3.00 -5.74 -11.87
C SER A 9 -3.37 -6.80 -10.84
N TYR A 10 -2.62 -6.89 -9.74
CA TYR A 10 -2.91 -7.85 -8.67
C TYR A 10 -4.27 -7.56 -8.03
N ILE A 11 -4.53 -6.31 -7.62
CA ILE A 11 -5.81 -5.90 -7.02
C ILE A 11 -6.97 -6.26 -7.97
N LYS A 12 -6.87 -5.86 -9.24
CA LYS A 12 -7.89 -6.17 -10.26
C LYS A 12 -8.12 -7.68 -10.39
N SER A 13 -7.06 -8.48 -10.47
CA SER A 13 -7.16 -9.94 -10.59
C SER A 13 -7.80 -10.61 -9.37
N ARG A 14 -7.71 -9.98 -8.18
CA ARG A 14 -8.35 -10.45 -6.95
C ARG A 14 -9.81 -10.05 -6.92
N GLU A 15 -10.15 -8.85 -7.40
CA GLU A 15 -11.55 -8.43 -7.57
C GLU A 15 -12.30 -9.36 -8.52
N GLU A 16 -11.67 -9.79 -9.63
CA GLU A 16 -12.21 -10.81 -10.56
C GLU A 16 -12.45 -12.17 -9.89
N GLN A 17 -11.78 -12.45 -8.77
CA GLN A 17 -11.96 -13.64 -7.93
C GLN A 17 -12.92 -13.40 -6.75
N ASN A 18 -13.67 -12.31 -6.75
CA ASN A 18 -14.55 -11.87 -5.66
C ASN A 18 -13.80 -11.61 -4.33
N VAL A 19 -12.51 -11.27 -4.41
CA VAL A 19 -11.69 -10.85 -3.26
C VAL A 19 -11.47 -9.35 -3.33
N VAL A 20 -12.12 -8.61 -2.43
CA VAL A 20 -11.98 -7.15 -2.34
C VAL A 20 -11.14 -6.79 -1.12
N PHE A 21 -10.13 -5.94 -1.32
CA PHE A 21 -9.35 -5.35 -0.23
C PHE A 21 -10.04 -4.06 0.25
N PRO A 22 -10.55 -4.01 1.49
CA PRO A 22 -11.18 -2.81 2.02
C PRO A 22 -10.21 -1.64 2.07
N THR A 23 -8.99 -1.92 2.55
CA THR A 23 -7.87 -0.97 2.67
C THR A 23 -6.62 -1.64 2.13
N ILE A 24 -5.83 -0.89 1.36
CA ILE A 24 -4.49 -1.27 0.92
C ILE A 24 -3.47 -0.46 1.73
N ALA A 25 -2.51 -1.14 2.35
CA ALA A 25 -1.38 -0.50 3.00
C ALA A 25 -0.11 -0.76 2.19
N TYR A 26 0.48 0.29 1.62
CA TYR A 26 1.69 0.21 0.80
C TYR A 26 2.89 0.77 1.54
N VAL A 27 3.91 -0.06 1.76
CA VAL A 27 5.14 0.32 2.48
C VAL A 27 6.31 0.36 1.49
N GLY A 28 7.06 1.45 1.50
CA GLY A 28 8.20 1.62 0.60
C GLY A 28 9.16 2.72 1.02
N ASP A 29 10.33 2.74 0.39
CA ASP A 29 11.41 3.69 0.68
C ASP A 29 12.01 4.30 -0.61
N GLY A 30 11.93 3.61 -1.75
CA GLY A 30 12.65 3.96 -2.97
C GLY A 30 11.84 4.73 -4.02
N ASN A 31 12.53 5.22 -5.06
CA ASN A 31 11.90 5.92 -6.19
C ASN A 31 10.87 5.05 -6.93
N ASN A 32 11.11 3.73 -6.99
CA ASN A 32 10.24 2.78 -7.69
C ASN A 32 8.89 2.57 -6.98
N ASP A 33 8.76 3.10 -5.77
CA ASP A 33 7.56 3.01 -4.91
C ASP A 33 6.64 4.24 -5.06
N PHE A 34 7.07 5.27 -5.81
CA PHE A 34 6.26 6.46 -6.05
C PHE A 34 5.00 6.16 -6.87
N CYS A 35 5.17 5.40 -7.96
CA CYS A 35 4.06 5.06 -8.86
C CYS A 35 2.91 4.30 -8.18
N PRO A 36 3.15 3.23 -7.39
CA PRO A 36 2.07 2.61 -6.63
C PRO A 36 1.45 3.55 -5.60
N SER A 37 2.23 4.42 -4.95
CA SER A 37 1.74 5.35 -3.91
C SER A 37 0.68 6.34 -4.44
N ILE A 38 0.88 6.88 -5.65
CA ILE A 38 -0.06 7.85 -6.25
C ILE A 38 -1.30 7.21 -6.90
N ARG A 39 -1.39 5.88 -6.95
CA ARG A 39 -2.52 5.14 -7.56
C ARG A 39 -3.50 4.60 -6.52
N LEU A 40 -3.20 4.77 -5.24
CA LEU A 40 -4.04 4.33 -4.13
C LEU A 40 -5.20 5.31 -3.90
N ARG A 41 -6.27 4.82 -3.26
CA ARG A 41 -7.52 5.57 -3.03
C ARG A 41 -7.50 6.26 -1.67
N GLU A 42 -8.47 7.14 -1.44
CA GLU A 42 -8.63 7.90 -0.17
C GLU A 42 -8.58 7.05 1.12
N ARG A 43 -9.11 5.82 1.07
CA ARG A 43 -9.14 4.89 2.22
C ARG A 43 -7.90 4.01 2.39
N ASP A 44 -6.94 4.15 1.49
CA ASP A 44 -5.71 3.37 1.45
C ASP A 44 -4.58 4.16 2.16
N LEU A 45 -3.51 3.46 2.54
CA LEU A 45 -2.42 3.99 3.36
C LEU A 45 -1.09 3.86 2.62
N VAL A 46 -0.29 4.92 2.62
CA VAL A 46 1.09 4.93 2.13
C VAL A 46 2.04 5.15 3.29
N PHE A 47 3.03 4.29 3.42
CA PHE A 47 4.07 4.35 4.45
C PHE A 47 5.44 4.62 3.81
N PRO A 48 5.79 5.91 3.56
CA PRO A 48 7.09 6.25 3.02
C PRO A 48 8.14 6.29 4.13
N ARG A 49 9.28 5.60 3.94
CA ARG A 49 10.34 5.61 4.95
C ARG A 49 11.00 6.98 5.08
N ARG A 50 11.05 7.54 6.28
CA ARG A 50 11.68 8.84 6.53
C ARG A 50 13.14 8.84 6.13
N GLY A 51 13.59 9.93 5.52
CA GLY A 51 14.98 10.10 5.06
C GLY A 51 15.29 9.40 3.72
N TYR A 52 14.35 8.63 3.14
CA TYR A 52 14.54 7.93 1.87
C TYR A 52 13.81 8.60 0.71
N SER A 53 14.08 8.10 -0.50
CA SER A 53 13.70 8.72 -1.77
C SER A 53 12.20 8.92 -1.91
N LEU A 54 11.39 7.93 -1.54
CA LEU A 54 9.94 8.02 -1.63
C LEU A 54 9.41 9.18 -0.78
N TYR A 55 9.80 9.25 0.50
CA TYR A 55 9.41 10.32 1.41
C TYR A 55 9.81 11.69 0.86
N ASN A 56 11.06 11.82 0.41
CA ASN A 56 11.58 13.08 -0.12
C ASN A 56 10.84 13.54 -1.38
N ILE A 57 10.45 12.62 -2.26
CA ILE A 57 9.67 12.95 -3.46
C ILE A 57 8.26 13.39 -3.05
N LEU A 58 7.57 12.65 -2.17
CA LEU A 58 6.21 12.99 -1.75
C LEU A 58 6.14 14.38 -1.11
N VAL A 59 7.07 14.71 -0.20
CA VAL A 59 7.16 16.06 0.40
C VAL A 59 7.34 17.16 -0.66
N ARG A 60 8.18 16.93 -1.68
CA ARG A 60 8.40 17.90 -2.77
C ARG A 60 7.16 18.10 -3.64
N TYR A 61 6.34 17.06 -3.82
CA TYR A 61 5.10 17.14 -4.59
C TYR A 61 4.01 17.85 -3.79
N GLU A 62 3.90 17.56 -2.50
CA GLU A 62 2.99 18.24 -1.57
C GLU A 62 3.28 19.75 -1.51
N GLN A 63 4.56 20.14 -1.41
CA GLN A 63 4.98 21.54 -1.49
C GLN A 63 4.59 22.24 -2.81
N LYS A 64 4.34 21.48 -3.87
CA LYS A 64 3.87 21.99 -5.17
C LYS A 64 2.33 21.94 -5.30
N GLY A 65 1.62 21.61 -4.22
CA GLY A 65 0.17 21.50 -4.18
C GLY A 65 -0.39 20.17 -4.66
N PHE A 66 0.45 19.17 -4.95
CA PHE A 66 -0.01 17.84 -5.29
C PHE A 66 -0.22 17.01 -4.02
N HIS A 67 -1.45 16.58 -3.79
CA HIS A 67 -1.81 15.72 -2.66
C HIS A 67 -2.12 14.33 -3.18
N LEU A 68 -1.71 13.31 -2.42
CA LEU A 68 -2.11 11.94 -2.70
C LEU A 68 -3.56 11.76 -2.23
N ASP A 69 -4.32 10.94 -2.94
CA ASP A 69 -5.64 10.53 -2.47
C ASP A 69 -5.48 9.73 -1.17
N ALA A 70 -4.58 8.74 -1.15
CA ALA A 70 -4.28 7.93 0.03
C ALA A 70 -3.63 8.70 1.18
N GLU A 71 -3.88 8.26 2.41
CA GLU A 71 -3.26 8.83 3.61
C GLU A 71 -1.76 8.49 3.68
N VAL A 72 -0.94 9.50 3.96
CA VAL A 72 0.52 9.35 4.03
C VAL A 72 0.98 9.31 5.49
N HIS A 73 1.60 8.20 5.88
CA HIS A 73 2.09 7.93 7.24
C HIS A 73 3.59 7.60 7.22
N PRO A 74 4.49 8.61 7.28
CA PRO A 74 5.92 8.35 7.22
C PRO A 74 6.41 7.55 8.44
N TRP A 75 7.28 6.57 8.21
CA TRP A 75 7.75 5.62 9.24
C TRP A 75 9.27 5.62 9.40
N ASP A 76 9.73 5.32 10.61
CA ASP A 76 11.14 5.09 10.97
C ASP A 76 11.38 3.62 11.35
N SER A 77 10.38 2.99 11.95
CA SER A 77 10.41 1.62 12.44
C SER A 77 9.09 0.88 12.16
N GLY A 78 9.09 -0.44 12.38
CA GLY A 78 7.89 -1.27 12.20
C GLY A 78 6.74 -0.91 13.16
N THR A 79 7.03 -0.29 14.32
CA THR A 79 5.98 0.12 15.27
C THR A 79 5.13 1.25 14.73
N ASP A 80 5.72 2.20 13.99
CA ASP A 80 4.99 3.31 13.37
C ASP A 80 3.95 2.78 12.38
N ILE A 81 4.31 1.74 11.62
CA ILE A 81 3.41 1.06 10.69
C ILE A 81 2.32 0.32 11.47
N LEU A 82 2.70 -0.46 12.50
CA LEU A 82 1.78 -1.26 13.30
C LEU A 82 0.69 -0.40 13.96
N GLU A 83 1.06 0.74 14.54
CA GLU A 83 0.13 1.67 15.19
C GLU A 83 -0.98 2.14 14.24
N LYS A 84 -0.65 2.37 12.97
CA LYS A 84 -1.62 2.77 11.95
C LYS A 84 -2.45 1.61 11.43
N LEU A 85 -1.90 0.40 11.38
CA LEU A 85 -2.63 -0.77 10.92
C LEU A 85 -3.61 -1.34 11.96
N LEU A 86 -3.30 -1.22 13.26
CA LEU A 86 -4.09 -1.84 14.34
C LEU A 86 -5.60 -1.53 14.28
N PRO A 87 -6.04 -0.27 14.06
CA PRO A 87 -7.47 0.04 13.92
C PRO A 87 -8.16 -0.68 12.74
N HIS A 88 -7.43 -0.97 11.66
CA HIS A 88 -7.94 -1.69 10.49
C HIS A 88 -8.01 -3.21 10.70
N TYR A 89 -7.25 -3.75 11.67
CA TYR A 89 -7.34 -5.16 12.06
C TYR A 89 -8.46 -5.41 13.08
N GLN A 90 -8.69 -4.48 14.00
CA GLN A 90 -9.73 -4.63 15.04
C GLN A 90 -11.16 -4.59 14.48
N THR A 91 -11.34 -4.01 13.29
CA THR A 91 -12.60 -4.02 12.54
C THR A 91 -12.86 -5.35 11.81
N LEU A 92 -11.90 -6.27 11.77
CA LEU A 92 -12.12 -7.63 11.26
C LEU A 92 -12.86 -8.44 12.33
N ASN A 93 -14.17 -8.56 12.18
CA ASN A 93 -14.97 -9.47 12.99
C ASN A 93 -14.36 -10.88 12.92
N SER A 94 -14.30 -11.59 14.06
CA SER A 94 -13.74 -12.94 14.23
C SER A 94 -14.36 -14.04 13.35
N ASN A 95 -15.34 -13.71 12.51
CA ASN A 95 -16.02 -14.61 11.57
C ASN A 95 -15.65 -14.36 10.10
N GLN A 96 -14.79 -13.39 9.76
CA GLN A 96 -14.33 -13.18 8.39
C GLN A 96 -13.15 -14.11 8.05
N VAL A 97 -13.35 -15.00 7.07
CA VAL A 97 -12.26 -15.78 6.47
C VAL A 97 -11.37 -14.82 5.69
N LEU A 98 -10.10 -14.69 6.11
CA LEU A 98 -9.13 -13.89 5.37
C LEU A 98 -8.94 -14.48 3.97
N PRO A 99 -8.86 -13.63 2.93
CA PRO A 99 -8.61 -14.12 1.58
C PRO A 99 -7.25 -14.82 1.53
N VAL A 100 -7.23 -16.05 1.02
CA VAL A 100 -6.00 -16.83 0.87
C VAL A 100 -5.00 -16.04 0.01
N PRO A 101 -3.79 -15.73 0.52
CA PRO A 101 -2.76 -15.08 -0.28
C PRO A 101 -2.46 -15.91 -1.53
N ARG A 102 -2.33 -15.26 -2.69
CA ARG A 102 -1.82 -15.96 -3.88
C ARG A 102 -0.31 -16.09 -3.72
N ILE A 103 0.14 -17.27 -3.30
CA ILE A 103 1.56 -17.65 -3.37
C ILE A 103 1.73 -18.33 -4.72
N GLU A 104 2.35 -17.65 -5.68
CA GLU A 104 2.78 -18.31 -6.92
C GLU A 104 3.88 -19.31 -6.57
N ASN A 105 3.65 -20.59 -6.84
CA ASN A 105 4.70 -21.59 -6.72
C ASN A 105 5.72 -21.34 -7.83
N SER A 106 7.01 -21.35 -7.48
CA SER A 106 8.13 -21.00 -8.35
C SER A 106 8.38 -21.96 -9.54
N LYS A 107 7.38 -22.70 -10.00
CA LYS A 107 7.53 -23.72 -11.06
C LYS A 107 7.09 -23.26 -12.45
N ASP A 108 6.52 -22.05 -12.57
CA ASP A 108 5.92 -21.58 -13.83
C ASP A 108 6.62 -20.34 -14.44
N ILE A 109 7.94 -20.16 -14.20
CA ILE A 109 8.79 -19.20 -14.91
C ILE A 109 10.01 -19.94 -15.48
#